data_AF-B1KH34-F1
#
_entry.id   AF-B1KH34-F1
#
_cell.length_a   1.000
_cell.length_b   1.000
_cell.length_c   1.000
_cell.angle_alpha   90.00
_cell.angle_beta   90.00
_cell.angle_gamma   90.00
#
_symmetry.space_group_name_H-M   'P 1'
#
loop_
_entity.id
_entity.type
_entity.pdbx_description
1 polymer ?
#
loop_
_entity_poly.entity_id
_entity_poly.type
_entity_poly.pdbx_seq_one_letter_code
_entity_poly.pdbx_strand_id
1 'polypeptide(L)'
;MIRNRSRSTMITGIKVISLLIVSVISFQSYALTIDAKDLLYGQIPASDEVVTVYASDANWKREIFLPIKPKNNTKINVSSDAAYHFDVNGEIVGFNEITVSKGDRYQFVYKNNLRSWLLTTNNFTPNSIGQTIPNSKKYVTYTLSNANWYNTIFLPSEKGDADKILIRSVATYDTHLNADNLLHGQSDLLIKTGDSFILNWSNKESKWAVQTIGYKAKATSTIRDITFAELSINTSTKGNQLYNNGYMQKPIEIKYRAYLYGDDIDQTPIELSAEEEKYYLKIAQFGESTPQPISLLYPQIDISSSVNERYESSLGQSSYRVEPRSNNYFKATVYMTYKGLSGTDTNNSLDLCVFANPERTDDYGPISGYPNDNCNSAAPGNNYRRVNVIKGEYNRYVDSGYDTNSIKMSFDEDKVLCVNEVDCHNKYRVRNGWTRGVSYAKENHYVFSSQRNNHYFRPIDGVKSIGVARGCVFDSKGDQVDGICNNVKSSNWDLEDWYTTDFLFGNTSMRDFSYSTKDKNSNNSGFSSQDTWRFYLTDVNRENSFSIVATKSVIDFYSGDSGNFVFWTDAGHWSGSTSGNKVDINHQIEDNYGNHFIFSAKVIGETNMGANAGVSDQYVLTKLDRSSIKIMPVYD
;
A
#
# COMPACT_ATOMS: atom_id res chain seq x y z
N MET A 1 -10.77 -86.79 -13.51
CA MET A 1 -11.87 -86.05 -12.84
C MET A 1 -11.26 -84.98 -11.94
N ILE A 2 -11.37 -83.72 -12.39
CA ILE A 2 -11.61 -82.46 -11.64
C ILE A 2 -11.27 -82.50 -10.13
N ARG A 3 -10.42 -81.66 -9.53
CA ARG A 3 -9.57 -80.52 -9.94
C ARG A 3 -8.39 -80.45 -8.95
N ASN A 4 -7.28 -79.89 -9.42
CA ASN A 4 -5.92 -80.01 -8.90
C ASN A 4 -5.58 -79.34 -7.54
N ARG A 5 -4.53 -79.94 -6.93
CA ARG A 5 -3.56 -79.44 -5.92
C ARG A 5 -3.07 -77.99 -6.21
N SER A 6 -2.52 -77.18 -5.30
CA SER A 6 -1.49 -77.47 -4.30
C SER A 6 -1.32 -76.41 -3.19
N ARG A 7 -0.73 -76.89 -2.08
CA ARG A 7 -0.09 -76.24 -0.92
C ARG A 7 0.71 -74.95 -1.20
N SER A 8 0.77 -74.04 -0.20
CA SER A 8 1.98 -73.77 0.63
C SER A 8 1.96 -72.38 1.29
N THR A 9 1.90 -72.40 2.63
CA THR A 9 2.61 -71.62 3.68
C THR A 9 3.24 -70.23 3.43
N MET A 10 2.88 -69.31 4.36
CA MET A 10 3.57 -68.16 5.01
C MET A 10 4.58 -67.33 4.22
N ILE A 11 4.52 -65.98 4.32
CA ILE A 11 5.57 -65.07 4.88
C ILE A 11 4.94 -63.70 5.25
N THR A 12 5.46 -63.15 6.34
CA THR A 12 5.30 -61.88 7.08
C THR A 12 5.04 -60.55 6.36
N GLY A 13 4.26 -59.69 7.05
CA GLY A 13 4.63 -58.29 7.38
C GLY A 13 4.58 -57.25 6.26
N ILE A 14 3.45 -56.57 6.09
CA ILE A 14 3.36 -55.34 5.29
C ILE A 14 3.20 -54.14 6.23
N LYS A 15 4.24 -53.29 6.26
CA LYS A 15 4.16 -51.91 6.76
C LYS A 15 3.19 -51.14 5.87
N VAL A 16 2.14 -50.58 6.46
CA VAL A 16 1.27 -49.62 5.80
C VAL A 16 2.05 -48.32 5.63
N ILE A 17 2.47 -48.04 4.40
CA ILE A 17 2.94 -46.71 3.99
C ILE A 17 1.69 -45.89 3.72
N SER A 18 1.35 -44.99 4.65
CA SER A 18 0.37 -43.94 4.42
C SER A 18 0.89 -43.02 3.32
N LEU A 19 0.38 -43.17 2.09
CA LEU A 19 0.56 -42.17 1.04
C LEU A 19 -0.18 -40.90 1.47
N LEU A 20 0.60 -39.90 1.92
CA LEU A 20 0.17 -38.52 2.00
C LEU A 20 -0.06 -38.03 0.56
N ILE A 21 -1.32 -37.96 0.15
CA ILE A 21 -1.73 -37.19 -1.04
C ILE A 21 -1.53 -35.73 -0.68
N VAL A 22 -0.37 -35.18 -1.03
CA VAL A 22 -0.16 -33.73 -1.07
C VAL A 22 -0.97 -33.23 -2.25
N SER A 23 -2.16 -32.70 -1.99
CA SER A 23 -2.90 -31.91 -2.97
C SER A 23 -2.04 -30.71 -3.32
N VAL A 24 -1.46 -30.71 -4.52
CA VAL A 24 -0.88 -29.52 -5.12
C VAL A 24 -2.03 -28.54 -5.32
N ILE A 25 -2.16 -27.56 -4.43
CA ILE A 25 -3.01 -26.40 -4.67
C ILE A 25 -2.35 -25.65 -5.81
N SER A 26 -2.86 -25.84 -7.02
CA SER A 26 -2.59 -24.95 -8.13
C SER A 26 -3.13 -23.57 -7.75
N PHE A 27 -2.25 -22.63 -7.41
CA PHE A 27 -2.61 -21.23 -7.35
C PHE A 27 -3.03 -20.81 -8.76
N GLN A 28 -4.34 -20.73 -9.02
CA GLN A 28 -4.82 -20.01 -10.19
C GLN A 28 -4.48 -18.53 -9.96
N SER A 29 -3.56 -18.01 -10.78
CA SER A 29 -3.34 -16.57 -10.92
C SER A 29 -4.64 -15.95 -11.41
N TYR A 30 -5.38 -15.31 -10.52
CA TYR A 30 -6.53 -14.49 -10.91
C TYR A 30 -5.98 -13.19 -11.50
N ALA A 31 -6.34 -12.90 -12.76
CA ALA A 31 -6.07 -11.60 -13.34
C ALA A 31 -7.06 -10.60 -12.74
N LEU A 32 -6.56 -9.61 -11.99
CA LEU A 32 -7.40 -8.54 -11.46
C LEU A 32 -7.89 -7.70 -12.64
N THR A 33 -9.21 -7.50 -12.75
CA THR A 33 -9.81 -6.62 -13.76
C THR A 33 -10.41 -5.40 -13.07
N ILE A 34 -10.03 -4.20 -13.52
CA ILE A 34 -10.43 -2.93 -12.91
C ILE A 34 -10.93 -1.99 -14.01
N ASP A 35 -12.05 -1.32 -13.76
CA ASP A 35 -12.51 -0.22 -14.60
C ASP A 35 -11.63 1.03 -14.37
N ALA A 36 -11.27 1.76 -15.42
CA ALA A 36 -10.33 2.90 -15.31
C ALA A 36 -10.82 3.97 -14.32
N LYS A 37 -12.14 4.20 -14.23
CA LYS A 37 -12.73 5.16 -13.27
C LYS A 37 -12.49 4.79 -11.80
N ASP A 38 -12.30 3.51 -11.49
CA ASP A 38 -12.16 3.00 -10.13
C ASP A 38 -10.70 3.02 -9.64
N LEU A 39 -9.75 3.36 -10.52
CA LEU A 39 -8.35 3.57 -10.15
C LEU A 39 -8.20 4.83 -9.29
N LEU A 40 -7.79 4.69 -8.03
CA LEU A 40 -7.53 5.83 -7.15
C LEU A 40 -6.41 6.71 -7.74
N TYR A 41 -6.71 7.98 -8.04
CA TYR A 41 -5.83 8.92 -8.76
C TYR A 41 -5.27 8.40 -10.11
N GLY A 42 -5.92 7.42 -10.74
CA GLY A 42 -5.41 6.79 -11.97
C GLY A 42 -4.28 5.79 -11.71
N GLN A 43 -3.89 5.55 -10.46
CA GLN A 43 -2.79 4.64 -10.14
C GLN A 43 -3.26 3.18 -10.19
N ILE A 44 -2.55 2.36 -10.97
CA ILE A 44 -2.75 0.91 -11.01
C ILE A 44 -2.08 0.28 -9.77
N PRO A 45 -2.74 -0.66 -9.06
CA PRO A 45 -2.17 -1.32 -7.89
C PRO A 45 -0.97 -2.21 -8.25
N ALA A 46 -0.01 -2.31 -7.32
CA ALA A 46 1.24 -3.06 -7.49
C ALA A 46 1.17 -4.52 -6.97
N SER A 47 0.07 -4.91 -6.32
CA SER A 47 -0.08 -6.16 -5.57
C SER A 47 -0.14 -7.41 -6.44
N ASP A 48 -0.67 -7.29 -7.65
CA ASP A 48 -1.04 -8.42 -8.50
C ASP A 48 -0.03 -8.66 -9.63
N GLU A 49 0.14 -9.94 -10.00
CA GLU A 49 1.04 -10.32 -11.09
C GLU A 49 0.46 -10.03 -12.48
N VAL A 50 -0.86 -10.00 -12.60
CA VAL A 50 -1.57 -9.64 -13.83
C VAL A 50 -2.73 -8.73 -13.48
N VAL A 51 -2.72 -7.50 -14.00
CA VAL A 51 -3.82 -6.54 -13.89
C VAL A 51 -4.32 -6.19 -15.29
N THR A 52 -5.63 -6.09 -15.46
CA THR A 52 -6.29 -5.63 -16.66
C THR A 52 -7.10 -4.38 -16.34
N VAL A 53 -6.77 -3.27 -16.98
CA VAL A 53 -7.51 -2.01 -16.88
C VAL A 53 -8.33 -1.83 -18.14
N TYR A 54 -9.63 -1.61 -17.97
CA TYR A 54 -10.55 -1.39 -19.07
C TYR A 54 -11.20 -0.01 -18.96
N ALA A 55 -11.26 0.73 -20.08
CA ALA A 55 -11.97 1.99 -20.17
C ALA A 55 -13.14 1.91 -21.15
N SER A 56 -14.28 2.45 -20.76
CA SER A 56 -15.46 2.66 -21.61
C SER A 56 -15.98 4.09 -21.43
N ASP A 57 -16.95 4.53 -22.24
CA ASP A 57 -17.52 5.88 -22.13
C ASP A 57 -18.06 6.20 -20.73
N ALA A 58 -18.55 5.19 -20.00
CA ALA A 58 -19.05 5.32 -18.63
C ALA A 58 -17.96 5.16 -17.56
N ASN A 59 -16.79 4.62 -17.92
CA ASN A 59 -15.72 4.19 -17.02
C ASN A 59 -14.35 4.68 -17.50
N TRP A 60 -14.18 5.98 -17.67
CA TRP A 60 -12.97 6.59 -18.25
C TRP A 60 -12.22 7.48 -17.25
N LYS A 61 -10.90 7.54 -17.39
CA LYS A 61 -10.02 8.55 -16.78
C LYS A 61 -9.04 9.06 -17.82
N ARG A 62 -8.64 10.33 -17.70
CA ARG A 62 -7.70 10.96 -18.62
C ARG A 62 -6.28 10.40 -18.53
N GLU A 63 -5.83 10.09 -17.33
CA GLU A 63 -4.47 9.65 -17.06
C GLU A 63 -4.50 8.42 -16.15
N ILE A 64 -3.64 7.46 -16.47
CA ILE A 64 -3.44 6.22 -15.72
C ILE A 64 -1.94 6.03 -15.51
N PHE A 65 -1.54 5.62 -14.31
CA PHE A 65 -0.15 5.45 -13.93
C PHE A 65 0.18 3.98 -13.68
N LEU A 66 1.21 3.47 -14.38
CA LEU A 66 1.75 2.15 -14.13
C LEU A 66 2.35 2.08 -12.71
N PRO A 67 2.35 0.91 -12.06
CA PRO A 67 2.97 0.76 -10.75
C PRO A 67 4.46 1.12 -10.77
N ILE A 68 4.92 1.84 -9.75
CA ILE A 68 6.31 2.30 -9.64
C ILE A 68 7.24 1.17 -9.14
N LYS A 69 6.71 0.23 -8.36
CA LYS A 69 7.45 -0.89 -7.74
C LYS A 69 6.70 -2.24 -7.83
N PRO A 70 6.33 -2.72 -9.04
CA PRO A 70 5.70 -4.03 -9.20
C PRO A 70 6.72 -5.17 -8.99
N LYS A 71 6.24 -6.40 -8.92
CA LYS A 71 7.11 -7.59 -8.97
C LYS A 71 7.72 -7.75 -10.37
N ASN A 72 8.87 -8.42 -10.44
CA ASN A 72 9.47 -8.77 -11.73
C ASN A 72 8.49 -9.60 -12.56
N ASN A 73 8.34 -9.27 -13.84
CA ASN A 73 7.38 -9.89 -14.77
C ASN A 73 5.90 -9.63 -14.50
N THR A 74 5.54 -8.70 -13.61
CA THR A 74 4.14 -8.22 -13.52
C THR A 74 3.68 -7.74 -14.90
N LYS A 75 2.45 -8.13 -15.28
CA LYS A 75 1.82 -7.79 -16.55
C LYS A 75 0.65 -6.85 -16.32
N ILE A 76 0.61 -5.75 -17.05
CA ILE A 76 -0.52 -4.83 -17.05
C ILE A 76 -1.10 -4.81 -18.47
N ASN A 77 -2.36 -5.21 -18.61
CA ASN A 77 -3.11 -5.06 -19.84
C ASN A 77 -3.97 -3.81 -19.73
N VAL A 78 -3.99 -2.99 -20.76
CA VAL A 78 -4.79 -1.76 -20.82
C VAL A 78 -5.56 -1.76 -22.13
N SER A 79 -6.87 -1.56 -22.08
CA SER A 79 -7.72 -1.47 -23.27
C SER A 79 -8.80 -0.40 -23.14
N SER A 80 -9.22 0.14 -24.29
CA SER A 80 -10.25 1.19 -24.34
C SER A 80 -11.29 0.92 -25.42
N ASP A 81 -12.56 1.01 -25.06
CA ASP A 81 -13.67 1.18 -26.01
C ASP A 81 -14.30 2.58 -25.90
N ALA A 82 -13.74 3.45 -25.06
CA ALA A 82 -14.19 4.83 -24.86
C ALA A 82 -13.94 5.69 -26.10
N ALA A 83 -14.82 6.65 -26.36
CA ALA A 83 -14.72 7.66 -27.41
C ALA A 83 -13.57 8.66 -27.14
N TYR A 84 -13.26 8.93 -25.86
CA TYR A 84 -12.13 9.76 -25.46
C TYR A 84 -10.87 8.91 -25.25
N HIS A 85 -9.71 9.40 -25.72
CA HIS A 85 -8.42 8.78 -25.44
C HIS A 85 -8.01 9.03 -23.99
N PHE A 86 -7.09 8.22 -23.47
CA PHE A 86 -6.40 8.48 -22.22
C PHE A 86 -4.93 8.10 -22.31
N ASP A 87 -4.13 8.57 -21.38
CA ASP A 87 -2.69 8.35 -21.41
C ASP A 87 -2.21 7.46 -20.27
N VAL A 88 -1.36 6.49 -20.61
CA VAL A 88 -0.67 5.60 -19.67
C VAL A 88 0.73 6.14 -19.42
N ASN A 89 0.98 6.51 -18.17
CA ASN A 89 2.21 7.12 -17.70
C ASN A 89 3.03 6.16 -16.84
N GLY A 90 4.35 6.26 -16.91
CA GLY A 90 5.28 5.47 -16.08
C GLY A 90 6.67 5.37 -16.69
N GLU A 91 7.55 4.65 -15.99
CA GLU A 91 8.91 4.35 -16.48
C GLU A 91 8.86 3.30 -17.60
N ILE A 92 8.42 3.68 -18.80
CA ILE A 92 8.27 2.79 -19.96
C ILE A 92 9.53 2.91 -20.83
N VAL A 93 10.17 1.79 -21.15
CA VAL A 93 11.39 1.81 -21.97
C VAL A 93 11.05 2.35 -23.35
N GLY A 94 11.77 3.39 -23.79
CA GLY A 94 11.61 3.97 -25.12
C GLY A 94 10.46 4.98 -25.26
N PHE A 95 9.53 5.01 -24.31
CA PHE A 95 8.31 5.80 -24.39
C PHE A 95 8.08 6.53 -23.06
N ASN A 96 7.81 7.83 -23.08
CA ASN A 96 7.51 8.54 -21.83
C ASN A 96 6.06 8.30 -21.40
N GLU A 97 5.18 8.13 -22.37
CA GLU A 97 3.73 8.04 -22.23
C GLU A 97 3.15 7.26 -23.43
N ILE A 98 2.08 6.50 -23.18
CA ILE A 98 1.35 5.74 -24.20
C ILE A 98 -0.11 6.20 -24.23
N THR A 99 -0.50 6.85 -25.32
CA THR A 99 -1.89 7.23 -25.56
C THR A 99 -2.69 6.02 -26.02
N VAL A 100 -3.81 5.77 -25.36
CA VAL A 100 -4.75 4.67 -25.62
C VAL A 100 -6.04 5.25 -26.19
N SER A 101 -6.32 4.95 -27.45
CA SER A 101 -7.53 5.37 -28.16
C SER A 101 -8.55 4.23 -28.24
N LYS A 102 -9.76 4.54 -28.74
CA LYS A 102 -10.82 3.55 -28.95
C LYS A 102 -10.32 2.37 -29.79
N GLY A 103 -10.47 1.15 -29.28
CA GLY A 103 -10.05 -0.10 -29.91
C GLY A 103 -8.61 -0.52 -29.61
N ASP A 104 -7.80 0.34 -28.97
CA ASP A 104 -6.42 0.01 -28.62
C ASP A 104 -6.36 -0.98 -27.46
N ARG A 105 -5.34 -1.86 -27.52
CA ARG A 105 -5.02 -2.82 -26.46
C ARG A 105 -3.50 -2.91 -26.29
N TYR A 106 -3.00 -2.46 -25.15
CA TYR A 106 -1.57 -2.48 -24.82
C TYR A 106 -1.29 -3.41 -23.64
N GLN A 107 -0.14 -4.08 -23.68
CA GLN A 107 0.38 -4.88 -22.59
C GLN A 107 1.77 -4.37 -22.21
N PHE A 108 1.96 -4.19 -20.90
CA PHE A 108 3.20 -3.79 -20.28
C PHE A 108 3.72 -4.94 -19.41
N VAL A 109 5.01 -5.19 -19.43
CA VAL A 109 5.66 -6.17 -18.56
C VAL A 109 6.82 -5.52 -17.82
N TYR A 110 6.79 -5.55 -16.50
CA TYR A 110 7.88 -4.99 -15.70
C TYR A 110 9.10 -5.89 -15.70
N LYS A 111 10.29 -5.29 -15.77
CA LYS A 111 11.56 -6.00 -15.73
C LYS A 111 12.49 -5.38 -14.69
N ASN A 112 12.80 -6.14 -13.63
CA ASN A 112 13.66 -5.66 -12.53
C ASN A 112 15.05 -5.24 -12.99
N ASN A 113 15.64 -5.96 -13.94
CA ASN A 113 16.97 -5.62 -14.45
C ASN A 113 16.97 -4.28 -15.20
N LEU A 114 15.82 -3.86 -15.76
CA LEU A 114 15.64 -2.55 -16.38
C LEU A 114 15.08 -1.50 -15.42
N ARG A 115 14.49 -1.91 -14.29
CA ARG A 115 13.68 -1.05 -13.40
C ARG A 115 12.62 -0.26 -14.16
N SER A 116 12.10 -0.84 -15.25
CA SER A 116 11.19 -0.19 -16.18
C SER A 116 10.20 -1.17 -16.77
N TRP A 117 9.11 -0.63 -17.31
CA TRP A 117 8.08 -1.33 -18.04
C TRP A 117 8.47 -1.49 -19.51
N LEU A 118 8.33 -2.72 -20.02
CA LEU A 118 8.42 -3.00 -21.45
C LEU A 118 7.04 -3.03 -22.05
N LEU A 119 6.81 -2.24 -23.10
CA LEU A 119 5.66 -2.42 -23.97
C LEU A 119 5.86 -3.71 -24.79
N THR A 120 5.02 -4.72 -24.56
CA THR A 120 5.10 -6.00 -25.29
C THR A 120 4.14 -6.07 -26.47
N THR A 121 3.07 -5.26 -26.44
CA THR A 121 2.24 -5.04 -27.63
C THR A 121 3.06 -4.35 -28.71
N ASN A 122 2.95 -4.81 -29.96
CA ASN A 122 3.73 -4.32 -31.10
C ASN A 122 5.25 -4.48 -30.91
N ASN A 123 5.67 -5.49 -30.13
CA ASN A 123 7.05 -5.94 -30.12
C ASN A 123 7.29 -6.91 -31.29
N PHE A 124 8.03 -6.44 -32.28
CA PHE A 124 8.45 -7.19 -33.44
C PHE A 124 9.86 -7.73 -33.26
N THR A 125 10.15 -8.79 -33.98
CA THR A 125 11.45 -9.45 -34.01
C THR A 125 11.79 -9.86 -35.44
N PRO A 126 13.08 -10.06 -35.76
CA PRO A 126 13.53 -10.64 -37.03
C PRO A 126 12.70 -11.82 -37.54
N ASN A 127 12.42 -12.81 -36.69
CA ASN A 127 11.67 -14.01 -37.07
C ASN A 127 10.17 -13.74 -37.29
N SER A 128 9.64 -12.63 -36.76
CA SER A 128 8.22 -12.28 -36.94
C SER A 128 7.94 -11.49 -38.20
N ILE A 129 8.85 -10.58 -38.60
CA ILE A 129 8.61 -9.63 -39.70
C ILE A 129 9.79 -9.43 -40.66
N GLY A 130 10.92 -10.10 -40.44
CA GLY A 130 12.13 -9.94 -41.25
C GLY A 130 13.05 -8.81 -40.77
N GLN A 131 13.96 -8.38 -41.64
CA GLN A 131 15.03 -7.42 -41.37
C GLN A 131 14.61 -5.93 -41.47
N THR A 132 13.42 -5.64 -41.98
CA THR A 132 12.93 -4.25 -42.14
C THR A 132 11.93 -3.93 -41.04
N ILE A 133 12.21 -2.93 -40.21
CA ILE A 133 11.37 -2.56 -39.07
C ILE A 133 10.04 -1.97 -39.56
N PRO A 134 8.88 -2.41 -39.03
CA PRO A 134 7.58 -1.89 -39.45
C PRO A 134 7.32 -0.50 -38.84
N ASN A 135 6.46 0.28 -39.48
CA ASN A 135 5.99 1.59 -39.02
C ASN A 135 4.45 1.70 -39.05
N SER A 136 3.73 0.58 -39.07
CA SER A 136 2.26 0.53 -39.16
C SER A 136 1.52 0.65 -37.83
N LYS A 137 2.24 1.00 -36.75
CA LYS A 137 1.72 1.16 -35.40
C LYS A 137 2.34 2.40 -34.77
N LYS A 138 1.57 3.08 -33.92
CA LYS A 138 2.00 4.32 -33.24
C LYS A 138 3.26 4.13 -32.39
N TYR A 139 3.31 3.02 -31.64
CA TYR A 139 4.44 2.62 -30.82
C TYR A 139 4.98 1.28 -31.32
N VAL A 140 6.23 1.27 -31.79
CA VAL A 140 6.90 0.09 -32.34
C VAL A 140 8.10 -0.26 -31.47
N THR A 141 8.19 -1.50 -31.03
CA THR A 141 9.40 -2.06 -30.44
C THR A 141 9.96 -3.12 -31.37
N TYR A 142 11.26 -3.12 -31.65
CA TYR A 142 11.95 -4.12 -32.45
C TYR A 142 13.07 -4.75 -31.62
N THR A 143 12.89 -6.01 -31.23
CA THR A 143 13.79 -6.73 -30.33
C THR A 143 14.64 -7.74 -31.08
N LEU A 144 15.96 -7.63 -30.91
CA LEU A 144 16.95 -8.61 -31.35
C LEU A 144 17.32 -9.53 -30.19
N SER A 145 17.38 -10.83 -30.43
CA SER A 145 17.76 -11.83 -29.43
C SER A 145 18.49 -13.02 -30.05
N ASN A 146 19.09 -13.86 -29.21
CA ASN A 146 19.75 -15.08 -29.69
C ASN A 146 18.77 -15.97 -30.48
N ALA A 147 19.20 -16.45 -31.64
CA ALA A 147 18.37 -17.17 -32.63
C ALA A 147 17.18 -16.38 -33.23
N ASN A 148 17.13 -15.07 -33.01
CA ASN A 148 16.11 -14.17 -33.56
C ASN A 148 16.74 -12.78 -33.81
N TRP A 149 17.64 -12.75 -34.79
CA TRP A 149 18.60 -11.68 -35.08
C TRP A 149 18.92 -11.67 -36.58
N TYR A 150 19.26 -10.50 -37.12
CA TYR A 150 19.89 -10.33 -38.44
C TYR A 150 21.20 -9.54 -38.28
N ASN A 151 22.15 -9.79 -39.18
CA ASN A 151 23.41 -9.03 -39.25
C ASN A 151 23.19 -7.56 -39.61
N THR A 152 22.17 -7.29 -40.44
CA THR A 152 21.81 -5.94 -40.87
C THR A 152 20.30 -5.78 -40.82
N ILE A 153 19.83 -4.65 -40.28
CA ILE A 153 18.42 -4.29 -40.25
C ILE A 153 18.21 -2.91 -40.87
N PHE A 154 17.00 -2.69 -41.38
CA PHE A 154 16.63 -1.51 -42.16
C PHE A 154 15.49 -0.75 -41.50
N LEU A 155 15.58 0.57 -41.50
CA LEU A 155 14.48 1.44 -41.11
C LEU A 155 13.51 1.62 -42.28
N PRO A 156 12.22 1.84 -41.99
CA PRO A 156 11.26 2.19 -43.01
C PRO A 156 11.65 3.51 -43.69
N SER A 157 11.47 3.57 -45.01
CA SER A 157 11.80 4.73 -45.85
C SER A 157 10.78 5.87 -45.75
N GLU A 158 9.64 5.61 -45.12
CA GLU A 158 8.53 6.55 -44.94
C GLU A 158 8.13 6.60 -43.46
N LYS A 159 7.42 7.66 -43.06
CA LYS A 159 6.99 7.85 -41.67
C LYS A 159 6.05 6.74 -41.17
N GLY A 160 5.04 6.41 -41.98
CA GLY A 160 3.93 5.56 -41.53
C GLY A 160 3.18 6.16 -40.34
N ASP A 161 2.65 5.28 -39.48
CA ASP A 161 1.92 5.63 -38.26
C ASP A 161 2.83 5.75 -37.03
N ALA A 162 4.08 5.28 -37.13
CA ALA A 162 5.00 5.26 -36.01
C ALA A 162 5.48 6.67 -35.63
N ASP A 163 5.15 7.07 -34.40
CA ASP A 163 5.71 8.29 -33.82
C ASP A 163 7.15 8.05 -33.34
N LYS A 164 7.40 6.85 -32.78
CA LYS A 164 8.70 6.42 -32.27
C LYS A 164 8.93 4.94 -32.55
N ILE A 165 10.18 4.60 -32.85
CA ILE A 165 10.65 3.21 -32.96
C ILE A 165 11.69 2.97 -31.85
N LEU A 166 11.44 1.98 -30.99
CA LEU A 166 12.43 1.47 -30.05
C LEU A 166 13.13 0.26 -30.67
N ILE A 167 14.45 0.31 -30.84
CA ILE A 167 15.26 -0.87 -31.17
C ILE A 167 15.98 -1.31 -29.90
N ARG A 168 15.97 -2.62 -29.60
CA ARG A 168 16.66 -3.18 -28.42
C ARG A 168 17.34 -4.49 -28.77
N SER A 169 18.57 -4.68 -28.28
CA SER A 169 19.29 -5.94 -28.44
C SER A 169 19.57 -6.63 -27.11
N VAL A 170 19.20 -7.91 -27.05
CA VAL A 170 19.70 -8.88 -26.06
C VAL A 170 20.43 -10.03 -26.75
N ALA A 171 20.72 -9.89 -28.05
CA ALA A 171 21.50 -10.86 -28.80
C ALA A 171 22.97 -10.74 -28.42
N THR A 172 23.67 -11.86 -28.36
CA THR A 172 25.13 -11.94 -28.16
C THR A 172 25.90 -11.47 -29.40
N TYR A 173 25.27 -11.47 -30.57
CA TYR A 173 25.86 -11.00 -31.83
C TYR A 173 25.46 -9.56 -32.12
N ASP A 174 26.41 -8.79 -32.65
CA ASP A 174 26.19 -7.39 -33.04
C ASP A 174 25.31 -7.30 -34.30
N THR A 175 24.53 -6.24 -34.44
CA THR A 175 23.72 -5.93 -35.63
C THR A 175 24.10 -4.56 -36.19
N HIS A 176 24.15 -4.43 -37.51
CA HIS A 176 24.25 -3.13 -38.19
C HIS A 176 22.86 -2.58 -38.51
N LEU A 177 22.57 -1.36 -38.08
CA LEU A 177 21.45 -0.57 -38.57
C LEU A 177 21.92 0.20 -39.80
N ASN A 178 21.34 -0.10 -40.95
CA ASN A 178 21.66 0.57 -42.21
C ASN A 178 21.34 2.07 -42.15
N ALA A 179 22.27 2.90 -42.66
CA ALA A 179 22.19 4.35 -42.59
C ALA A 179 21.31 5.03 -43.66
N ASP A 180 20.80 4.31 -44.66
CA ASP A 180 20.14 4.91 -45.83
C ASP A 180 18.93 5.78 -45.43
N ASN A 181 18.26 5.43 -44.34
CA ASN A 181 17.09 6.14 -43.83
C ASN A 181 17.34 6.92 -42.51
N LEU A 182 18.60 7.07 -42.12
CA LEU A 182 19.01 7.93 -41.00
C LEU A 182 19.26 9.37 -41.45
N LEU A 183 19.20 10.31 -40.50
CA LEU A 183 19.57 11.71 -40.73
C LEU A 183 21.04 11.83 -41.19
N HIS A 184 21.30 12.79 -42.08
CA HIS A 184 22.62 13.05 -42.66
C HIS A 184 23.75 13.14 -41.61
N GLY A 185 24.87 12.48 -41.89
CA GLY A 185 26.07 12.49 -41.03
C GLY A 185 26.21 11.27 -40.10
N GLN A 186 25.24 10.35 -40.11
CA GLN A 186 25.35 9.07 -39.38
C GLN A 186 25.85 7.96 -40.32
N SER A 187 26.92 7.27 -39.92
CA SER A 187 27.31 5.99 -40.54
C SER A 187 26.37 4.87 -40.09
N ASP A 188 26.49 3.69 -40.70
CA ASP A 188 25.84 2.48 -40.17
C ASP A 188 26.09 2.36 -38.67
N LEU A 189 25.02 2.19 -37.91
CA LEU A 189 25.07 2.16 -36.44
C LEU A 189 25.22 0.70 -35.98
N LEU A 190 26.28 0.42 -35.22
CA LEU A 190 26.50 -0.88 -34.62
C LEU A 190 25.68 -1.01 -33.32
N ILE A 191 24.81 -2.01 -33.26
CA ILE A 191 23.95 -2.35 -32.13
C ILE A 191 24.57 -3.57 -31.43
N LYS A 192 25.01 -3.39 -30.19
CA LYS A 192 25.61 -4.45 -29.36
C LYS A 192 24.61 -5.03 -28.34
N THR A 193 25.01 -6.11 -27.68
CA THR A 193 24.23 -6.68 -26.57
C THR A 193 23.96 -5.63 -25.49
N GLY A 194 22.69 -5.46 -25.13
CA GLY A 194 22.25 -4.51 -24.10
C GLY A 194 21.93 -3.11 -24.61
N ASP A 195 22.24 -2.80 -25.87
CA ASP A 195 21.92 -1.50 -26.44
C ASP A 195 20.42 -1.31 -26.66
N SER A 196 19.99 -0.04 -26.57
CA SER A 196 18.65 0.40 -26.92
C SER A 196 18.70 1.76 -27.60
N PHE A 197 17.86 1.97 -28.61
CA PHE A 197 17.81 3.21 -29.37
C PHE A 197 16.35 3.63 -29.57
N ILE A 198 16.04 4.91 -29.35
CA ILE A 198 14.79 5.50 -29.87
C ILE A 198 15.12 6.15 -31.20
N LEU A 199 14.28 5.91 -32.19
CA LEU A 199 14.27 6.69 -33.42
C LEU A 199 13.01 7.53 -33.50
N ASN A 200 13.20 8.81 -33.84
CA ASN A 200 12.11 9.76 -34.08
C ASN A 200 12.12 10.17 -35.54
N TRP A 201 10.96 10.26 -36.17
CA TRP A 201 10.87 10.73 -37.56
C TRP A 201 11.04 12.24 -37.66
N SER A 202 11.96 12.71 -38.52
CA SER A 202 12.07 14.12 -38.88
C SER A 202 11.24 14.41 -40.13
N ASN A 203 10.12 15.12 -39.97
CA ASN A 203 9.30 15.55 -41.12
C ASN A 203 10.07 16.49 -42.07
N LYS A 204 11.03 17.26 -41.55
CA LYS A 204 11.80 18.24 -42.33
C LYS A 204 12.74 17.55 -43.32
N GLU A 205 13.40 16.50 -42.88
CA GLU A 205 14.44 15.81 -43.64
C GLU A 205 13.94 14.48 -44.25
N SER A 206 12.72 14.05 -43.90
CA SER A 206 12.14 12.75 -44.28
C SER A 206 13.06 11.57 -43.95
N LYS A 207 13.65 11.60 -42.76
CA LYS A 207 14.61 10.62 -42.24
C LYS A 207 14.44 10.39 -40.74
N TRP A 208 14.96 9.28 -40.24
CA TRP A 208 14.95 8.93 -38.82
C TRP A 208 16.14 9.53 -38.07
N ALA A 209 15.86 10.13 -36.91
CA ALA A 209 16.84 10.64 -35.96
C ALA A 209 17.08 9.63 -34.85
N VAL A 210 18.32 9.14 -34.70
CA VAL A 210 18.70 8.27 -33.58
C VAL A 210 18.89 9.09 -32.30
N GLN A 211 18.20 8.67 -31.26
CA GLN A 211 18.45 9.06 -29.88
C GLN A 211 18.89 7.80 -29.12
N THR A 212 20.18 7.71 -28.79
CA THR A 212 20.73 6.57 -28.04
C THR A 212 20.13 6.52 -26.65
N ILE A 213 19.54 5.39 -26.26
CA ILE A 213 19.31 5.03 -24.86
C ILE A 213 20.39 4.02 -24.50
N GLY A 214 21.58 4.53 -24.17
CA GLY A 214 22.56 3.65 -23.56
C GLY A 214 21.98 3.15 -22.24
N TYR A 215 22.22 1.89 -21.89
CA TYR A 215 22.16 1.47 -20.49
C TYR A 215 23.13 2.27 -19.58
N LYS A 216 23.95 3.12 -20.18
CA LYS A 216 24.73 4.21 -19.56
C LYS A 216 24.43 5.62 -20.09
N ALA A 217 23.41 5.80 -20.93
CA ALA A 217 23.06 7.08 -21.54
C ALA A 217 21.54 7.30 -21.54
N LYS A 218 20.98 7.51 -20.35
CA LYS A 218 19.87 8.46 -20.17
C LYS A 218 20.02 9.30 -18.88
N ALA A 219 21.26 9.45 -18.42
CA ALA A 219 21.64 10.40 -17.38
C ALA A 219 22.79 11.32 -17.83
N THR A 220 23.76 10.88 -18.61
CA THR A 220 25.07 11.57 -18.67
C THR A 220 25.20 12.77 -19.61
N SER A 221 24.27 13.07 -20.53
CA SER A 221 24.41 14.25 -21.40
C SER A 221 24.13 15.59 -20.68
N THR A 222 23.62 15.54 -19.44
CA THR A 222 23.39 16.72 -18.57
C THR A 222 24.17 16.65 -17.25
N ILE A 223 24.83 15.53 -16.95
CA ILE A 223 25.59 15.35 -15.70
C ILE A 223 27.00 15.85 -15.95
N ARG A 224 27.35 16.98 -15.34
CA ARG A 224 28.67 17.59 -15.47
C ARG A 224 29.74 16.68 -14.86
N ASP A 225 30.97 16.80 -15.33
CA ASP A 225 32.14 16.23 -14.65
C ASP A 225 32.43 17.10 -13.42
N ILE A 226 32.38 16.49 -12.24
CA ILE A 226 32.39 17.20 -10.95
C ILE A 226 33.38 16.48 -10.05
N THR A 227 34.21 17.23 -9.35
CA THR A 227 35.11 16.75 -8.31
C THR A 227 34.63 17.21 -6.94
N PHE A 228 34.60 16.31 -5.96
CA PHE A 228 34.24 16.64 -4.59
C PHE A 228 35.49 17.04 -3.80
N ALA A 229 35.41 18.17 -3.09
CA ALA A 229 36.43 18.60 -2.12
C ALA A 229 36.13 18.03 -0.73
N GLU A 230 34.84 18.03 -0.37
CA GLU A 230 34.34 17.51 0.90
C GLU A 230 32.97 16.89 0.69
N LEU A 231 32.70 15.82 1.43
CA LEU A 231 31.45 15.08 1.41
C LEU A 231 31.20 14.60 2.83
N SER A 232 29.98 14.70 3.36
CA SER A 232 29.66 14.27 4.72
C SER A 232 28.18 13.94 4.88
N ILE A 233 27.85 13.00 5.79
CA ILE A 233 26.48 12.57 6.05
C ILE A 233 26.00 13.04 7.43
N ASN A 234 24.73 13.42 7.49
CA ASN A 234 24.04 13.80 8.71
C ASN A 234 22.70 13.05 8.81
N THR A 235 22.56 12.24 9.85
CA THR A 235 21.34 11.47 10.15
C THR A 235 20.55 12.08 11.32
N SER A 236 21.08 13.13 11.95
CA SER A 236 20.43 13.93 12.99
C SER A 236 19.51 15.03 12.41
N THR A 237 19.30 15.00 11.09
CA THR A 237 18.33 15.80 10.36
C THR A 237 16.93 15.69 10.98
N LYS A 238 16.16 16.78 10.87
CA LYS A 238 14.74 16.78 11.25
C LYS A 238 14.05 15.60 10.59
N GLY A 239 13.55 14.68 11.42
CA GLY A 239 12.59 13.71 10.98
C GLY A 239 12.66 12.37 11.69
N ASN A 240 11.77 11.53 11.21
CA ASN A 240 11.49 10.17 11.58
C ASN A 240 12.71 9.26 11.88
N GLN A 241 12.50 8.23 12.71
CA GLN A 241 13.45 7.12 12.90
C GLN A 241 13.42 6.15 11.71
N LEU A 242 14.34 5.20 11.56
CA LEU A 242 14.23 4.20 10.47
C LEU A 242 13.46 3.00 10.98
N TYR A 243 12.29 2.70 10.41
CA TYR A 243 11.50 1.53 10.77
C TYR A 243 11.68 0.40 9.76
N ASN A 244 11.61 -0.85 10.21
CA ASN A 244 11.70 -2.03 9.35
C ASN A 244 10.37 -2.36 8.61
N ASN A 245 9.52 -1.37 8.38
CA ASN A 245 8.21 -1.54 7.76
C ASN A 245 8.19 -1.28 6.24
N GLY A 246 9.29 -0.80 5.66
CA GLY A 246 9.43 -0.50 4.23
C GLY A 246 8.76 0.79 3.74
N TYR A 247 7.91 1.40 4.56
CA TYR A 247 7.11 2.58 4.22
C TYR A 247 7.74 3.88 4.70
N MET A 248 8.30 3.83 5.91
CA MET A 248 8.69 5.01 6.64
C MET A 248 10.06 5.49 6.22
N GLN A 249 10.14 6.78 5.87
CA GLN A 249 11.33 7.40 5.32
C GLN A 249 12.14 8.11 6.40
N LYS A 250 13.36 7.62 6.65
CA LYS A 250 14.38 8.34 7.41
C LYS A 250 15.05 9.37 6.48
N PRO A 251 14.88 10.68 6.70
CA PRO A 251 15.65 11.68 5.97
C PRO A 251 17.13 11.63 6.37
N ILE A 252 18.00 11.75 5.38
CA ILE A 252 19.45 11.78 5.50
C ILE A 252 19.95 12.97 4.69
N GLU A 253 20.65 13.89 5.34
CA GLU A 253 21.24 15.05 4.67
C GLU A 253 22.69 14.73 4.34
N ILE A 254 23.07 15.01 3.11
CA ILE A 254 24.44 14.88 2.61
C ILE A 254 24.93 16.30 2.38
N LYS A 255 25.90 16.73 3.18
CA LYS A 255 26.56 18.03 3.03
C LYS A 255 27.81 17.84 2.19
N TYR A 256 27.96 18.64 1.14
CA TYR A 256 29.05 18.53 0.19
C TYR A 256 29.62 19.89 -0.21
N ARG A 257 30.86 19.86 -0.68
CA ARG A 257 31.51 20.93 -1.43
C ARG A 257 32.11 20.29 -2.67
N ALA A 258 31.68 20.74 -3.85
CA ALA A 258 32.10 20.20 -5.13
C ALA A 258 32.39 21.33 -6.12
N TYR A 259 33.19 21.05 -7.15
CA TYR A 259 33.57 21.99 -8.21
C TYR A 259 33.65 21.26 -9.55
N LEU A 260 33.72 21.98 -10.67
CA LEU A 260 33.83 21.36 -11.99
C LEU A 260 35.17 20.66 -12.13
N TYR A 261 35.17 19.46 -12.71
CA TYR A 261 36.40 18.73 -12.98
C TYR A 261 37.35 19.56 -13.87
N GLY A 262 38.62 19.63 -13.47
CA GLY A 262 39.64 20.48 -14.12
C GLY A 262 39.72 21.92 -13.61
N ASP A 263 38.82 22.35 -12.72
CA ASP A 263 38.89 23.64 -12.00
C ASP A 263 39.68 23.51 -10.68
N ASP A 264 40.89 22.92 -10.75
CA ASP A 264 41.70 22.61 -9.57
C ASP A 264 42.29 23.87 -8.90
N ILE A 265 42.29 25.00 -9.60
CA ILE A 265 42.90 26.27 -9.18
C ILE A 265 41.89 27.15 -8.45
N ASP A 266 40.71 27.40 -9.03
CA ASP A 266 39.72 28.31 -8.42
C ASP A 266 38.78 27.56 -7.46
N GLN A 267 38.53 26.25 -7.69
CA GLN A 267 37.68 25.38 -6.87
C GLN A 267 36.35 26.03 -6.49
N THR A 268 35.72 26.70 -7.46
CA THR A 268 34.48 27.46 -7.24
C THR A 268 33.36 26.48 -6.87
N PRO A 269 32.74 26.60 -5.68
CA PRO A 269 31.71 25.65 -5.26
C PRO A 269 30.49 25.65 -6.20
N ILE A 270 30.04 24.46 -6.60
CA ILE A 270 28.84 24.28 -7.42
C ILE A 270 27.77 23.49 -6.67
N GLU A 271 26.52 23.87 -6.89
CA GLU A 271 25.35 23.10 -6.49
C GLU A 271 25.07 22.02 -7.54
N LEU A 272 24.74 20.81 -7.07
CA LEU A 272 24.35 19.69 -7.93
C LEU A 272 22.89 19.83 -8.36
N SER A 273 22.57 19.42 -9.60
CA SER A 273 21.19 19.17 -10.01
C SER A 273 20.62 17.92 -9.33
N ALA A 274 19.31 17.74 -9.32
CA ALA A 274 18.67 16.54 -8.75
C ALA A 274 19.17 15.23 -9.42
N GLU A 275 19.43 15.28 -10.72
CA GLU A 275 20.01 14.18 -11.49
C GLU A 275 21.47 13.92 -11.09
N GLU A 276 22.24 14.99 -10.85
CA GLU A 276 23.63 14.91 -10.38
C GLU A 276 23.71 14.36 -8.95
N GLU A 277 22.82 14.77 -8.05
CA GLU A 277 22.70 14.21 -6.71
C GLU A 277 22.44 12.70 -6.77
N LYS A 278 21.44 12.28 -7.57
CA LYS A 278 21.12 10.85 -7.76
C LYS A 278 22.28 10.08 -8.39
N TYR A 279 23.02 10.69 -9.29
CA TYR A 279 24.13 10.06 -9.99
C TYR A 279 25.36 9.91 -9.10
N TYR A 280 25.80 10.99 -8.44
CA TYR A 280 27.06 11.05 -7.69
C TYR A 280 26.94 10.62 -6.24
N LEU A 281 25.90 11.03 -5.52
CA LEU A 281 25.85 10.84 -4.07
C LEU A 281 25.35 9.43 -3.73
N LYS A 282 26.24 8.60 -3.14
CA LYS A 282 25.91 7.23 -2.74
C LYS A 282 26.10 7.04 -1.24
N ILE A 283 25.16 6.33 -0.61
CA ILE A 283 25.29 5.90 0.79
C ILE A 283 25.82 4.47 0.81
N ALA A 284 26.80 4.18 1.64
CA ALA A 284 27.41 2.86 1.84
C ALA A 284 27.35 2.42 3.30
N GLN A 285 27.67 1.15 3.53
CA GLN A 285 27.95 0.62 4.86
C GLN A 285 29.41 0.94 5.26
N PHE A 286 29.60 1.39 6.49
CA PHE A 286 30.91 1.64 7.08
C PHE A 286 31.69 0.34 7.31
N GLY A 287 33.01 0.37 7.10
CA GLY A 287 33.90 -0.78 7.32
C GLY A 287 34.20 -1.62 6.07
N GLU A 288 33.57 -1.30 4.93
CA GLU A 288 33.85 -1.95 3.65
C GLU A 288 35.20 -1.49 3.06
N SER A 289 35.98 -2.43 2.52
CA SER A 289 37.27 -2.14 1.87
C SER A 289 37.12 -1.35 0.56
N THR A 290 35.97 -1.50 -0.09
CA THR A 290 35.55 -0.79 -1.30
C THR A 290 34.08 -0.38 -1.10
N PRO A 291 33.76 0.92 -0.98
CA PRO A 291 32.39 1.35 -0.72
C PRO A 291 31.44 0.87 -1.83
N GLN A 292 30.34 0.23 -1.43
CA GLN A 292 29.24 -0.13 -2.32
C GLN A 292 27.95 0.51 -1.82
N PRO A 293 27.01 0.87 -2.71
CA PRO A 293 25.72 1.38 -2.30
C PRO A 293 25.07 0.44 -1.28
N ILE A 294 24.56 1.01 -0.18
CA ILE A 294 23.97 0.24 0.91
C ILE A 294 22.77 -0.61 0.45
N SER A 295 22.07 -0.17 -0.60
CA SER A 295 20.99 -0.93 -1.24
C SER A 295 21.46 -2.16 -2.02
N LEU A 296 22.75 -2.27 -2.37
CA LEU A 296 23.32 -3.51 -2.91
C LEU A 296 23.64 -4.50 -1.79
N LEU A 297 24.17 -4.01 -0.67
CA LEU A 297 24.53 -4.83 0.49
C LEU A 297 23.28 -5.32 1.23
N TYR A 298 22.27 -4.45 1.32
CA TYR A 298 20.98 -4.71 1.93
C TYR A 298 19.87 -4.40 0.92
N PRO A 299 19.44 -5.38 0.10
CA PRO A 299 18.38 -5.20 -0.90
C PRO A 299 17.04 -4.75 -0.32
N GLN A 300 16.85 -4.88 1.00
CA GLN A 300 15.71 -4.39 1.75
C GLN A 300 15.72 -2.87 1.94
N ILE A 301 16.87 -2.22 1.75
CA ILE A 301 17.02 -0.77 1.90
C ILE A 301 16.80 -0.10 0.55
N ASP A 302 15.91 0.90 0.55
CA ASP A 302 15.68 1.76 -0.60
C ASP A 302 16.04 3.21 -0.26
N ILE A 303 16.54 3.94 -1.26
CA ILE A 303 16.92 5.35 -1.13
C ILE A 303 16.22 6.13 -2.24
N SER A 304 15.36 7.06 -1.83
CA SER A 304 14.61 7.95 -2.70
C SER A 304 15.12 9.39 -2.58
N SER A 305 15.03 10.16 -3.66
CA SER A 305 15.22 11.62 -3.63
C SER A 305 13.93 12.37 -3.28
N SER A 306 12.77 11.70 -3.33
CA SER A 306 11.46 12.29 -3.03
C SER A 306 10.90 11.78 -1.71
N VAL A 307 10.25 12.71 -1.01
CA VAL A 307 9.47 12.43 0.20
C VAL A 307 8.16 11.75 -0.16
N ASN A 308 7.74 10.79 0.65
CA ASN A 308 6.42 10.18 0.58
C ASN A 308 5.46 10.98 1.47
N GLU A 309 4.66 11.83 0.85
CA GLU A 309 3.73 12.74 1.55
C GLU A 309 2.61 12.03 2.32
N ARG A 310 2.40 10.73 2.07
CA ARG A 310 1.41 9.93 2.83
C ARG A 310 1.80 9.79 4.31
N TYR A 311 3.11 9.78 4.60
CA TYR A 311 3.63 9.55 5.94
C TYR A 311 4.23 10.82 6.50
N GLU A 312 3.93 11.11 7.77
CA GLU A 312 4.49 12.26 8.44
C GLU A 312 5.99 12.03 8.61
N SER A 313 6.82 12.88 8.02
CA SER A 313 8.29 12.79 8.12
C SER A 313 8.86 13.49 9.34
N SER A 314 8.04 14.17 10.14
CA SER A 314 8.48 15.05 11.22
C SER A 314 7.67 14.89 12.51
N LEU A 315 8.24 14.31 13.56
CA LEU A 315 7.65 14.39 14.90
C LEU A 315 8.74 14.56 15.97
N GLY A 316 8.54 15.55 16.86
CA GLY A 316 9.30 15.75 18.09
C GLY A 316 10.63 16.50 17.91
N GLN A 317 10.68 17.73 18.44
CA GLN A 317 11.90 18.54 18.51
C GLN A 317 13.01 17.79 19.26
N SER A 318 13.99 17.25 18.55
CA SER A 318 15.36 17.29 19.05
C SER A 318 15.92 18.66 18.66
N SER A 319 16.80 19.19 19.50
CA SER A 319 17.46 20.49 19.34
C SER A 319 18.33 20.52 18.08
N TYR A 320 17.71 20.57 16.90
CA TYR A 320 18.37 20.81 15.64
C TYR A 320 18.85 22.25 15.66
N ARG A 321 20.14 22.45 15.94
CA ARG A 321 20.81 23.69 15.61
C ARG A 321 20.92 23.73 14.10
N VAL A 322 20.13 24.60 13.47
CA VAL A 322 20.32 24.97 12.07
C VAL A 322 21.75 25.46 11.96
N GLU A 323 22.62 24.70 11.28
CA GLU A 323 23.94 25.23 10.95
C GLU A 323 23.75 26.46 10.06
N PRO A 324 24.43 27.58 10.34
CA PRO A 324 24.37 28.76 9.49
C PRO A 324 24.76 28.39 8.06
N ARG A 325 24.07 28.97 7.07
CA ARG A 325 24.45 28.87 5.66
C ARG A 325 25.90 29.33 5.52
N SER A 326 26.79 28.41 5.16
CA SER A 326 28.14 28.73 4.71
C SER A 326 28.08 28.88 3.19
N ASN A 327 28.68 29.94 2.65
CA ASN A 327 28.68 30.22 1.21
C ASN A 327 29.46 29.17 0.38
N ASN A 328 30.12 28.20 1.02
CA ASN A 328 30.99 27.23 0.36
C ASN A 328 30.45 25.78 0.39
N TYR A 329 29.28 25.53 0.97
CA TYR A 329 28.73 24.18 1.11
C TYR A 329 27.26 24.10 0.69
N PHE A 330 26.90 22.99 0.07
CA PHE A 330 25.54 22.65 -0.34
C PHE A 330 25.05 21.40 0.39
N LYS A 331 23.73 21.14 0.30
CA LYS A 331 23.06 20.05 1.00
C LYS A 331 22.09 19.35 0.06
N ALA A 332 22.22 18.03 -0.05
CA ALA A 332 21.24 17.15 -0.66
C ALA A 332 20.48 16.39 0.44
N THR A 333 19.19 16.11 0.25
CA THR A 333 18.43 15.25 1.17
C THR A 333 17.94 14.02 0.44
N VAL A 334 18.25 12.85 0.99
CA VAL A 334 17.71 11.57 0.52
C VAL A 334 16.90 10.90 1.62
N TYR A 335 15.97 10.05 1.21
CA TYR A 335 15.01 9.39 2.09
C TYR A 335 15.24 7.89 2.05
N MET A 336 15.67 7.33 3.18
CA MET A 336 15.95 5.92 3.33
C MET A 336 14.74 5.18 3.90
N THR A 337 14.33 4.07 3.29
CA THR A 337 13.37 3.12 3.88
C THR A 337 14.05 1.76 4.05
N TYR A 338 13.51 0.94 4.97
CA TYR A 338 13.99 -0.42 5.19
C TYR A 338 12.82 -1.39 5.28
N LYS A 339 12.72 -2.29 4.32
CA LYS A 339 11.67 -3.31 4.21
C LYS A 339 12.12 -4.60 4.91
N GLY A 340 11.87 -4.69 6.21
CA GLY A 340 12.18 -5.90 6.98
C GLY A 340 11.36 -7.09 6.50
N LEU A 341 11.96 -8.28 6.55
CA LEU A 341 11.32 -9.55 6.19
C LEU A 341 10.41 -10.09 7.31
N SER A 342 10.59 -9.59 8.54
CA SER A 342 9.80 -9.96 9.72
C SER A 342 9.95 -8.92 10.83
N GLY A 343 9.16 -9.03 11.90
CA GLY A 343 9.31 -8.21 13.10
C GLY A 343 10.63 -8.35 13.85
N THR A 344 11.38 -9.41 13.57
CA THR A 344 12.74 -9.61 14.12
C THR A 344 13.84 -9.07 13.21
N ASP A 345 13.53 -8.81 11.94
CA ASP A 345 14.49 -8.35 10.94
C ASP A 345 14.69 -6.84 11.05
N THR A 346 15.53 -6.43 11.99
CA THR A 346 15.80 -5.01 12.24
C THR A 346 17.22 -4.59 11.84
N ASN A 347 18.13 -5.50 11.50
CA ASN A 347 19.56 -5.17 11.41
C ASN A 347 20.12 -4.35 12.60
N ASN A 348 19.40 -4.24 13.73
CA ASN A 348 19.62 -3.43 14.94
C ASN A 348 20.06 -1.95 14.72
N SER A 349 21.19 -1.74 14.06
CA SER A 349 21.75 -0.45 13.68
C SER A 349 22.53 -0.55 12.37
N LEU A 350 22.40 0.46 11.52
CA LEU A 350 23.17 0.61 10.28
C LEU A 350 24.24 1.68 10.49
N ASP A 351 25.49 1.36 10.16
CA ASP A 351 26.59 2.32 10.20
C ASP A 351 26.77 2.87 8.78
N LEU A 352 26.23 4.05 8.54
CA LEU A 352 26.18 4.66 7.21
C LEU A 352 27.42 5.50 6.96
N CYS A 353 27.94 5.46 5.74
CA CYS A 353 28.88 6.44 5.19
C CYS A 353 28.36 6.96 3.84
N VAL A 354 28.97 8.00 3.32
CA VAL A 354 28.66 8.57 2.00
C VAL A 354 29.91 8.62 1.15
N PHE A 355 29.77 8.35 -0.15
CA PHE A 355 30.87 8.35 -1.12
C PHE A 355 30.36 8.85 -2.48
N ALA A 356 31.28 9.34 -3.31
CA ALA A 356 30.96 9.76 -4.66
C ALA A 356 30.96 8.56 -5.61
N ASN A 357 30.16 8.60 -6.69
CA ASN A 357 30.11 7.52 -7.68
C ASN A 357 31.50 7.29 -8.32
N PRO A 358 32.10 6.10 -8.15
CA PRO A 358 33.44 5.81 -8.67
C PRO A 358 33.43 5.35 -10.14
N GLU A 359 32.24 5.12 -10.74
CA GLU A 359 32.14 4.56 -12.09
C GLU A 359 32.48 5.56 -13.20
N ARG A 360 32.52 6.86 -12.89
CA ARG A 360 32.87 7.91 -13.86
C ARG A 360 34.36 8.19 -13.78
N THR A 361 35.10 7.70 -14.78
CA THR A 361 36.56 7.65 -14.78
C THR A 361 37.16 8.34 -15.99
N ASP A 362 38.37 8.87 -15.79
CA ASP A 362 39.31 9.27 -16.83
C ASP A 362 40.49 8.28 -16.89
N ASP A 363 41.53 8.60 -17.66
CA ASP A 363 42.74 7.78 -17.79
C ASP A 363 43.56 7.64 -16.49
N TYR A 364 43.27 8.44 -15.46
CA TYR A 364 43.99 8.53 -14.20
C TYR A 364 43.18 8.05 -12.98
N GLY A 365 41.88 7.82 -13.12
CA GLY A 365 41.00 7.31 -12.06
C GLY A 365 39.61 7.96 -12.09
N PRO A 366 38.84 7.93 -10.99
CA PRO A 366 37.54 8.58 -10.94
C PRO A 366 37.62 10.09 -10.98
N ILE A 367 36.83 10.67 -11.88
CA ILE A 367 36.67 12.12 -12.08
C ILE A 367 36.14 12.81 -10.81
N SER A 368 35.31 12.10 -10.05
CA SER A 368 34.69 12.58 -8.81
C SER A 368 35.66 12.90 -7.68
N GLY A 369 36.91 12.44 -7.78
CA GLY A 369 37.85 12.44 -6.66
C GLY A 369 37.38 11.52 -5.54
N TYR A 370 38.29 11.23 -4.61
CA TYR A 370 38.01 10.44 -3.41
C TYR A 370 38.16 11.26 -2.12
N PRO A 371 37.43 12.39 -1.92
CA PRO A 371 37.55 13.17 -0.69
C PRO A 371 36.98 12.39 0.50
N ASN A 372 37.84 11.65 1.19
CA ASN A 372 37.54 10.84 2.37
C ASN A 372 36.73 9.56 2.09
N ASP A 373 36.88 8.98 0.90
CA ASP A 373 36.10 7.82 0.42
C ASP A 373 36.47 6.49 1.06
N ASN A 374 37.49 6.49 1.89
CA ASN A 374 37.67 5.44 2.86
C ASN A 374 36.59 5.62 3.93
N CYS A 375 35.50 4.85 3.83
CA CYS A 375 34.57 4.58 4.94
C CYS A 375 35.29 3.89 6.12
N ASN A 376 36.32 4.55 6.64
CA ASN A 376 37.33 4.09 7.59
C ASN A 376 37.41 5.10 8.73
N SER A 377 37.29 4.60 9.96
CA SER A 377 37.12 5.40 11.17
C SER A 377 38.30 6.29 11.55
N ALA A 378 39.47 6.08 10.94
CA ALA A 378 40.72 6.75 11.28
C ALA A 378 41.00 8.08 10.54
N ALA A 379 40.14 8.48 9.60
CA ALA A 379 40.33 9.73 8.85
C ALA A 379 39.86 10.97 9.66
N PRO A 380 40.62 12.08 9.69
CA PRO A 380 40.13 13.36 10.21
C PRO A 380 38.89 13.84 9.43
N GLY A 381 37.80 14.23 10.10
CA GLY A 381 36.55 14.64 9.42
C GLY A 381 35.55 13.50 9.14
N ASN A 382 35.69 12.37 9.83
CA ASN A 382 34.94 11.13 9.63
C ASN A 382 33.41 11.29 9.33
N ASN A 383 33.02 10.75 8.18
CA ASN A 383 31.69 10.88 7.55
C ASN A 383 30.75 9.71 7.84
N TYR A 384 30.92 9.03 8.97
CA TYR A 384 30.04 7.94 9.37
C TYR A 384 28.92 8.42 10.29
N ARG A 385 27.72 7.83 10.17
CA ARG A 385 26.62 8.05 11.11
C ARG A 385 25.87 6.75 11.34
N ARG A 386 25.63 6.42 12.61
CA ARG A 386 24.79 5.29 12.99
C ARG A 386 23.31 5.67 12.88
N VAL A 387 22.51 4.79 12.30
CA VAL A 387 21.05 4.85 12.28
C VAL A 387 20.53 3.61 12.98
N ASN A 388 19.81 3.80 14.08
CA ASN A 388 19.11 2.69 14.74
C ASN A 388 17.86 2.35 13.95
N VAL A 389 17.62 1.06 13.76
CA VAL A 389 16.43 0.56 13.12
C VAL A 389 15.44 0.11 14.18
N ILE A 390 14.19 0.52 14.01
CA ILE A 390 13.12 0.26 14.95
C ILE A 390 12.17 -0.76 14.34
N LYS A 391 11.68 -1.65 15.19
CA LYS A 391 10.63 -2.60 14.83
C LYS A 391 9.36 -1.84 14.46
N GLY A 392 8.85 -2.09 13.27
CA GLY A 392 7.56 -1.59 12.80
C GLY A 392 6.38 -2.28 13.47
N GLU A 393 6.53 -3.57 13.82
CA GLU A 393 5.44 -4.36 14.39
C GLU A 393 4.84 -3.73 15.65
N TYR A 394 3.52 -3.67 15.66
CA TYR A 394 2.75 -3.90 16.87
C TYR A 394 2.36 -5.38 16.84
N ASN A 395 2.72 -6.15 17.85
CA ASN A 395 2.42 -7.59 17.89
C ASN A 395 1.70 -8.02 19.18
N ARG A 396 1.45 -7.06 20.07
CA ARG A 396 0.70 -7.28 21.31
C ARG A 396 0.02 -6.01 21.78
N TYR A 397 -0.97 -6.20 22.66
CA TYR A 397 -1.57 -5.12 23.43
C TYR A 397 -1.17 -5.24 24.90
N VAL A 398 -1.25 -4.12 25.62
CA VAL A 398 -1.01 -4.06 27.06
C VAL A 398 -2.11 -3.28 27.75
N ASP A 399 -2.55 -3.76 28.91
CA ASP A 399 -3.51 -3.06 29.77
C ASP A 399 -2.80 -2.06 30.71
N SER A 400 -1.54 -2.33 31.04
CA SER A 400 -0.69 -1.48 31.89
C SER A 400 0.79 -1.70 31.57
N GLY A 401 1.64 -0.74 31.93
CA GLY A 401 3.08 -0.76 31.63
C GLY A 401 3.45 0.05 30.38
N TYR A 402 4.77 0.21 30.19
CA TYR A 402 5.35 0.97 29.07
C TYR A 402 6.17 0.04 28.18
N ASP A 403 5.59 -0.37 27.06
CA ASP A 403 6.25 -1.02 25.94
C ASP A 403 5.95 -0.22 24.66
N THR A 404 6.97 0.46 24.16
CA THR A 404 6.87 1.31 22.97
C THR A 404 6.50 0.54 21.71
N ASN A 405 6.52 -0.79 21.67
CA ASN A 405 6.10 -1.57 20.49
C ASN A 405 4.75 -2.29 20.71
N SER A 406 3.92 -1.76 21.61
CA SER A 406 2.61 -2.31 21.95
C SER A 406 1.48 -1.29 21.73
N ILE A 407 0.26 -1.83 21.62
CA ILE A 407 -0.97 -1.03 21.65
C ILE A 407 -1.47 -0.99 23.08
N LYS A 408 -1.67 0.21 23.63
CA LYS A 408 -2.31 0.38 24.93
C LYS A 408 -3.82 0.26 24.77
N MET A 409 -4.44 -0.57 25.59
CA MET A 409 -5.90 -0.61 25.73
C MET A 409 -6.32 0.06 27.04
N SER A 410 -7.30 0.96 26.97
CA SER A 410 -8.06 1.44 28.12
C SER A 410 -9.53 1.13 27.91
N PHE A 411 -10.27 0.83 28.98
CA PHE A 411 -11.67 0.46 28.86
C PHE A 411 -12.51 1.02 30.02
N ASP A 412 -13.79 1.22 29.73
CA ASP A 412 -14.84 1.62 30.68
C ASP A 412 -16.06 0.72 30.42
N GLU A 413 -16.39 -0.14 31.38
CA GLU A 413 -17.50 -1.08 31.29
C GLU A 413 -18.73 -0.50 31.99
N ASP A 414 -19.91 -0.78 31.45
CA ASP A 414 -21.22 -0.39 32.02
C ASP A 414 -21.43 1.12 32.21
N LYS A 415 -20.75 1.94 31.42
CA LYS A 415 -20.85 3.40 31.46
C LYS A 415 -22.28 3.84 31.15
N VAL A 416 -22.90 4.56 32.07
CA VAL A 416 -24.24 5.12 31.86
C VAL A 416 -24.15 6.35 30.96
N LEU A 417 -24.88 6.33 29.84
CA LEU A 417 -24.95 7.46 28.89
C LEU A 417 -26.09 8.42 29.22
N CYS A 418 -27.26 7.85 29.52
CA CYS A 418 -28.45 8.59 29.90
C CYS A 418 -29.39 7.74 30.75
N VAL A 419 -30.20 8.41 31.58
CA VAL A 419 -30.97 7.77 32.67
C VAL A 419 -32.50 7.89 32.56
N ASN A 420 -33.01 8.68 31.63
CA ASN A 420 -34.45 8.82 31.32
C ASN A 420 -34.65 9.35 29.90
N GLU A 421 -35.89 9.31 29.39
CA GLU A 421 -36.23 9.72 28.02
C GLU A 421 -35.81 11.16 27.71
N VAL A 422 -36.04 12.09 28.64
CA VAL A 422 -35.68 13.50 28.46
C VAL A 422 -34.17 13.69 28.33
N ASP A 423 -33.41 13.03 29.20
CA ASP A 423 -31.94 13.08 29.19
C ASP A 423 -31.37 12.46 27.91
N CYS A 424 -31.87 11.28 27.52
CA CYS A 424 -31.45 10.62 26.29
C CYS A 424 -31.78 11.46 25.05
N HIS A 425 -33.01 11.98 24.97
CA HIS A 425 -33.48 12.79 23.85
C HIS A 425 -32.60 14.01 23.64
N ASN A 426 -32.36 14.79 24.71
CA ASN A 426 -31.59 16.02 24.64
C ASN A 426 -30.14 15.81 24.20
N LYS A 427 -29.58 14.61 24.45
CA LYS A 427 -28.18 14.30 24.16
C LYS A 427 -27.96 13.62 22.80
N TYR A 428 -28.84 12.72 22.39
CA TYR A 428 -28.51 11.72 21.36
C TYR A 428 -29.53 11.61 20.23
N ARG A 429 -30.69 12.27 20.31
CA ARG A 429 -31.70 12.21 19.24
C ARG A 429 -31.30 13.11 18.07
N VAL A 430 -31.32 12.56 16.86
CA VAL A 430 -30.94 13.28 15.61
C VAL A 430 -32.17 13.66 14.80
N ARG A 431 -33.14 12.75 14.67
CA ARG A 431 -34.40 12.98 13.96
C ARG A 431 -35.54 12.76 14.93
N ASN A 432 -36.52 13.65 14.91
CA ASN A 432 -37.73 13.55 15.71
C ASN A 432 -38.84 12.84 14.92
N GLY A 433 -39.03 11.55 15.18
CA GLY A 433 -40.21 10.79 14.77
C GLY A 433 -41.31 10.77 15.84
N TRP A 434 -42.50 10.30 15.45
CA TRP A 434 -43.63 10.00 16.34
C TRP A 434 -43.50 8.65 17.08
N THR A 435 -42.31 8.08 17.12
CA THR A 435 -42.00 6.82 17.78
C THR A 435 -41.61 7.06 19.24
N ARG A 436 -41.72 6.01 20.08
CA ARG A 436 -41.35 6.06 21.51
C ARG A 436 -39.85 6.31 21.66
N GLY A 437 -39.44 7.14 22.62
CA GLY A 437 -38.04 7.50 22.83
C GLY A 437 -37.22 6.46 23.58
N VAL A 438 -35.90 6.65 23.60
CA VAL A 438 -34.95 5.87 24.40
C VAL A 438 -35.02 6.34 25.84
N SER A 439 -35.40 5.49 26.79
CA SER A 439 -35.48 5.83 28.21
C SER A 439 -34.17 5.63 28.96
N TYR A 440 -33.28 4.79 28.44
CA TYR A 440 -32.03 4.45 29.11
C TYR A 440 -30.97 3.98 28.12
N ALA A 441 -29.69 4.31 28.35
CA ALA A 441 -28.58 3.75 27.58
C ALA A 441 -27.31 3.53 28.41
N LYS A 442 -26.65 2.38 28.18
CA LYS A 442 -25.33 2.00 28.72
C LYS A 442 -24.35 1.67 27.61
N GLU A 443 -23.06 1.80 27.90
CA GLU A 443 -21.97 1.54 26.96
C GLU A 443 -20.84 0.70 27.61
N ASN A 444 -20.29 -0.25 26.84
CA ASN A 444 -18.95 -0.78 27.03
C ASN A 444 -18.02 -0.12 26.00
N HIS A 445 -16.99 0.59 26.48
CA HIS A 445 -16.08 1.37 25.66
C HIS A 445 -14.64 0.87 25.79
N TYR A 446 -14.04 0.47 24.67
CA TYR A 446 -12.64 0.02 24.58
C TYR A 446 -11.85 0.95 23.66
N VAL A 447 -10.80 1.59 24.16
CA VAL A 447 -9.94 2.53 23.42
C VAL A 447 -8.55 1.95 23.25
N PHE A 448 -8.06 1.96 22.01
CA PHE A 448 -6.75 1.45 21.61
C PHE A 448 -5.87 2.59 21.09
N SER A 449 -4.76 2.85 21.78
CA SER A 449 -3.83 3.95 21.47
C SER A 449 -2.39 3.44 21.36
N SER A 450 -1.57 4.12 20.57
CA SER A 450 -0.15 3.76 20.48
C SER A 450 0.59 4.22 21.74
N GLN A 451 1.53 3.40 22.23
CA GLN A 451 2.49 3.82 23.25
C GLN A 451 3.72 4.51 22.66
N ARG A 452 3.87 4.54 21.33
CA ARG A 452 4.92 5.31 20.66
C ARG A 452 4.54 6.79 20.67
N ASN A 453 5.49 7.63 21.06
CA ASN A 453 5.28 9.08 21.09
C ASN A 453 4.89 9.59 19.70
N ASN A 454 3.78 10.32 19.63
CA ASN A 454 3.23 10.92 18.42
C ASN A 454 2.75 9.91 17.34
N HIS A 455 2.60 8.63 17.68
CA HIS A 455 1.95 7.68 16.77
C HIS A 455 0.44 7.70 16.98
N TYR A 456 -0.29 7.62 15.87
CA TYR A 456 -1.74 7.49 15.88
C TYR A 456 -2.25 6.61 14.75
N PHE A 457 -3.42 6.02 14.98
CA PHE A 457 -3.99 5.02 14.09
C PHE A 457 -4.99 5.59 13.10
N ARG A 458 -5.02 5.00 11.92
CA ARG A 458 -5.91 5.34 10.82
C ARG A 458 -6.42 4.05 10.14
N PRO A 459 -7.65 4.06 9.60
CA PRO A 459 -8.13 2.97 8.77
C PRO A 459 -7.40 2.96 7.43
N ILE A 460 -6.96 1.80 6.96
CA ILE A 460 -6.32 1.66 5.63
C ILE A 460 -7.31 1.96 4.50
N ASP A 461 -8.58 1.58 4.66
CA ASP A 461 -9.66 1.80 3.70
C ASP A 461 -10.30 3.21 3.81
N GLY A 462 -9.83 4.04 4.76
CA GLY A 462 -10.39 5.36 5.04
C GLY A 462 -11.73 5.35 5.80
N VAL A 463 -12.30 4.17 6.11
CA VAL A 463 -13.61 4.05 6.77
C VAL A 463 -13.46 4.23 8.28
N LYS A 464 -13.92 5.37 8.79
CA LYS A 464 -13.78 5.73 10.22
C LYS A 464 -14.82 5.11 11.15
N SER A 465 -15.89 4.53 10.61
CA SER A 465 -16.96 3.93 11.41
C SER A 465 -17.53 2.70 10.72
N ILE A 466 -17.45 1.56 11.40
CA ILE A 466 -17.87 0.26 10.88
C ILE A 466 -18.82 -0.38 11.89
N GLY A 467 -20.01 -0.77 11.43
CA GLY A 467 -20.95 -1.55 12.25
C GLY A 467 -20.47 -3.00 12.35
N VAL A 468 -20.26 -3.47 13.58
CA VAL A 468 -19.81 -4.84 13.88
C VAL A 468 -21.00 -5.75 14.14
N ALA A 469 -21.89 -5.34 15.04
CA ALA A 469 -23.05 -6.14 15.43
C ALA A 469 -24.20 -5.22 15.84
N ARG A 470 -25.43 -5.52 15.42
CA ARG A 470 -26.64 -4.79 15.79
C ARG A 470 -27.79 -5.77 15.84
N GLY A 471 -28.67 -5.63 16.81
CA GLY A 471 -29.84 -6.49 16.87
C GLY A 471 -30.67 -6.32 18.12
N CYS A 472 -31.78 -7.03 18.12
CA CYS A 472 -32.71 -7.11 19.22
C CYS A 472 -32.48 -8.33 20.07
N VAL A 473 -33.13 -8.30 21.22
CA VAL A 473 -32.99 -9.29 22.27
C VAL A 473 -33.87 -10.52 22.06
N PHE A 474 -35.07 -10.35 21.50
CA PHE A 474 -35.99 -11.44 21.18
C PHE A 474 -36.22 -11.46 19.67
N ASP A 475 -35.71 -12.49 18.99
CA ASP A 475 -36.10 -12.88 17.64
C ASP A 475 -36.93 -14.17 17.76
N SER A 476 -37.96 -14.32 16.94
CA SER A 476 -39.00 -15.33 17.13
C SER A 476 -38.40 -16.74 17.37
N LYS A 477 -38.81 -17.40 18.46
CA LYS A 477 -38.47 -18.81 18.68
C LYS A 477 -39.10 -19.64 17.57
N GLY A 478 -38.39 -19.91 16.49
CA GLY A 478 -38.77 -21.00 15.59
C GLY A 478 -38.37 -20.88 14.14
N ASP A 479 -38.65 -19.78 13.45
CA ASP A 479 -38.53 -19.76 11.99
C ASP A 479 -38.22 -18.37 11.45
N GLN A 480 -37.11 -18.27 10.72
CA GLN A 480 -36.65 -17.13 9.91
C GLN A 480 -36.51 -15.78 10.65
N VAL A 481 -35.27 -15.27 10.72
CA VAL A 481 -34.94 -13.91 11.20
C VAL A 481 -35.75 -12.90 10.38
N ASP A 482 -36.92 -12.52 10.88
CA ASP A 482 -37.78 -11.50 10.27
C ASP A 482 -37.39 -10.11 10.79
N GLY A 483 -36.37 -9.99 11.65
CA GLY A 483 -35.85 -8.72 12.14
C GLY A 483 -36.89 -7.76 12.74
N ILE A 484 -38.07 -8.28 13.11
CA ILE A 484 -39.08 -7.62 13.93
C ILE A 484 -38.84 -8.04 15.37
N CYS A 485 -38.64 -7.05 16.21
CA CYS A 485 -38.31 -7.23 17.61
C CYS A 485 -39.60 -7.20 18.42
N ASN A 486 -39.85 -8.25 19.22
CA ASN A 486 -41.13 -8.46 19.89
C ASN A 486 -40.98 -8.61 21.42
N ASN A 487 -41.79 -7.83 22.15
CA ASN A 487 -42.25 -7.92 23.54
C ASN A 487 -41.43 -8.74 24.58
N VAL A 488 -40.76 -8.05 25.51
CA VAL A 488 -40.17 -8.56 26.76
C VAL A 488 -41.13 -8.32 27.94
N LYS A 489 -41.89 -9.33 28.34
CA LYS A 489 -42.60 -9.28 29.64
C LYS A 489 -41.64 -9.58 30.78
N SER A 490 -41.11 -8.55 31.44
CA SER A 490 -40.58 -8.69 32.80
C SER A 490 -41.57 -8.05 33.78
N SER A 491 -41.70 -8.65 34.96
CA SER A 491 -42.88 -8.52 35.83
C SER A 491 -43.04 -7.17 36.56
N ASN A 492 -42.59 -6.02 36.01
CA ASN A 492 -42.99 -4.68 36.46
C ASN A 492 -42.70 -3.51 35.49
N TRP A 493 -42.03 -3.71 34.33
CA TRP A 493 -41.85 -2.69 33.28
C TRP A 493 -41.70 -3.38 31.90
N ASP A 494 -42.40 -2.88 30.88
CA ASP A 494 -42.29 -3.31 29.47
C ASP A 494 -41.08 -2.60 28.83
N LEU A 495 -39.86 -3.10 29.08
CA LEU A 495 -38.63 -2.53 28.55
C LEU A 495 -38.13 -3.36 27.37
N GLU A 496 -38.06 -2.74 26.18
CA GLU A 496 -37.44 -3.37 25.01
C GLU A 496 -35.98 -2.94 24.87
N ASP A 497 -35.10 -3.94 24.93
CA ASP A 497 -33.66 -3.75 24.85
C ASP A 497 -33.14 -4.04 23.43
N TRP A 498 -32.15 -3.27 22.99
CA TRP A 498 -31.31 -3.62 21.84
C TRP A 498 -29.87 -3.23 22.07
N TYR A 499 -28.99 -3.73 21.20
CA TYR A 499 -27.59 -3.39 21.23
C TYR A 499 -27.06 -3.00 19.85
N THR A 500 -26.06 -2.13 19.87
CA THR A 500 -25.23 -1.80 18.72
C THR A 500 -23.77 -1.90 19.11
N THR A 501 -22.92 -2.37 18.20
CA THR A 501 -21.48 -2.43 18.37
C THR A 501 -20.83 -1.87 17.12
N ASP A 502 -20.01 -0.85 17.29
CA ASP A 502 -19.28 -0.20 16.21
C ASP A 502 -17.77 -0.20 16.49
N PHE A 503 -16.98 -0.38 15.43
CA PHE A 503 -15.55 -0.16 15.39
C PHE A 503 -15.29 1.25 14.83
N LEU A 504 -14.60 2.09 15.58
CA LEU A 504 -14.55 3.54 15.35
C LEU A 504 -13.10 4.05 15.38
N PHE A 505 -12.77 4.98 14.50
CA PHE A 505 -11.49 5.70 14.51
C PHE A 505 -11.67 7.15 14.98
N GLY A 506 -10.69 7.64 15.73
CA GLY A 506 -10.67 9.04 16.14
C GLY A 506 -11.90 9.44 16.96
N ASN A 507 -12.34 10.69 16.76
CA ASN A 507 -13.54 11.27 17.35
C ASN A 507 -14.83 10.98 16.53
N THR A 508 -14.82 9.97 15.66
CA THR A 508 -16.01 9.62 14.88
C THR A 508 -17.11 9.04 15.78
N SER A 509 -18.35 9.52 15.60
CA SER A 509 -19.51 8.98 16.32
C SER A 509 -19.86 7.57 15.86
N MET A 510 -20.63 6.87 16.70
CA MET A 510 -21.36 5.69 16.25
C MET A 510 -22.19 6.04 15.02
N ARG A 511 -22.45 5.05 14.16
CA ARG A 511 -23.35 5.27 13.04
C ARG A 511 -24.73 5.61 13.57
N ASP A 512 -25.43 6.42 12.80
CA ASP A 512 -26.86 6.64 13.02
C ASP A 512 -27.55 5.30 13.03
N PHE A 513 -28.37 5.11 14.04
CA PHE A 513 -29.29 4.00 14.05
C PHE A 513 -30.69 4.58 14.09
N SER A 514 -31.59 3.87 13.44
CA SER A 514 -32.95 4.29 13.34
C SER A 514 -33.87 3.14 13.63
N TYR A 515 -34.99 3.42 14.28
CA TYR A 515 -36.02 2.43 14.53
C TYR A 515 -37.40 3.02 14.35
N SER A 516 -38.36 2.11 14.19
CA SER A 516 -39.77 2.44 14.21
C SER A 516 -40.50 1.46 15.14
N THR A 517 -41.44 1.99 15.93
CA THR A 517 -42.34 1.19 16.76
C THR A 517 -43.66 0.90 16.04
N LYS A 518 -44.38 -0.14 16.44
CA LYS A 518 -45.74 -0.41 15.94
C LYS A 518 -46.79 -0.07 17.00
N ASP A 519 -47.79 0.72 16.62
CA ASP A 519 -48.94 1.04 17.46
C ASP A 519 -49.92 -0.15 17.46
N LYS A 520 -50.41 -0.54 18.65
CA LYS A 520 -51.39 -1.61 18.86
C LYS A 520 -52.77 -1.27 18.30
N ASN A 521 -53.12 0.02 18.26
CA ASN A 521 -54.44 0.52 17.90
C ASN A 521 -54.49 1.06 16.46
N SER A 522 -53.37 1.01 15.73
CA SER A 522 -53.32 1.37 14.33
C SER A 522 -53.97 0.28 13.47
N ASN A 523 -55.06 0.62 12.77
CA ASN A 523 -55.63 -0.22 11.71
C ASN A 523 -54.69 -0.38 10.51
N ASN A 524 -53.63 0.43 10.44
CA ASN A 524 -52.56 0.29 9.45
C ASN A 524 -51.56 -0.76 9.95
N SER A 525 -51.25 -1.75 9.12
CA SER A 525 -50.26 -2.79 9.39
C SER A 525 -48.80 -2.27 9.46
N GLY A 526 -48.57 -0.99 9.20
CA GLY A 526 -47.25 -0.37 9.09
C GLY A 526 -46.65 0.11 10.42
N PHE A 527 -45.33 0.23 10.44
CA PHE A 527 -44.57 0.83 11.53
C PHE A 527 -44.70 2.36 11.52
N SER A 528 -44.54 3.00 12.70
CA SER A 528 -44.56 4.45 12.86
C SER A 528 -43.43 5.14 12.08
N SER A 529 -43.47 6.47 12.02
CA SER A 529 -42.33 7.24 11.50
C SER A 529 -41.05 6.89 12.24
N GLN A 530 -39.96 6.83 11.49
CA GLN A 530 -38.62 6.53 11.94
C GLN A 530 -38.07 7.58 12.92
N ASP A 531 -37.57 7.14 14.07
CA ASP A 531 -36.61 7.92 14.86
C ASP A 531 -35.20 7.63 14.40
N THR A 532 -34.32 8.60 14.59
CA THR A 532 -32.89 8.42 14.39
C THR A 532 -32.13 8.96 15.58
N TRP A 533 -31.16 8.18 16.03
CA TRP A 533 -30.36 8.43 17.21
C TRP A 533 -28.88 8.23 16.87
N ARG A 534 -28.03 9.02 17.51
CA ARG A 534 -26.57 8.99 17.36
C ARG A 534 -25.94 9.15 18.73
N PHE A 535 -25.27 8.10 19.17
CA PHE A 535 -24.47 8.16 20.39
C PHE A 535 -23.11 8.78 20.06
N TYR A 536 -22.87 9.96 20.63
CA TYR A 536 -21.55 10.57 20.62
C TYR A 536 -20.74 9.98 21.76
N LEU A 537 -19.48 9.71 21.46
CA LEU A 537 -18.53 9.29 22.45
C LEU A 537 -18.15 10.50 23.28
N THR A 538 -18.27 10.35 24.59
CA THR A 538 -18.00 11.45 25.53
C THR A 538 -16.51 11.67 25.79
N ASP A 539 -15.64 10.83 25.21
CA ASP A 539 -14.19 10.95 25.32
C ASP A 539 -13.61 11.80 24.18
N VAL A 540 -13.14 13.00 24.53
CA VAL A 540 -12.57 13.99 23.60
C VAL A 540 -11.13 13.69 23.18
N ASN A 541 -10.45 12.73 23.81
CA ASN A 541 -9.03 12.46 23.59
C ASN A 541 -8.75 11.28 22.66
N ARG A 542 -9.67 10.99 21.74
CA ARG A 542 -9.58 9.82 20.85
C ARG A 542 -8.99 10.09 19.48
N GLU A 543 -8.70 11.34 19.10
CA GLU A 543 -8.24 11.71 17.75
C GLU A 543 -7.09 10.83 17.23
N ASN A 544 -6.28 10.30 18.14
CA ASN A 544 -5.10 9.50 17.85
C ASN A 544 -5.28 7.98 18.08
N SER A 545 -6.50 7.50 18.24
CA SER A 545 -6.84 6.13 18.66
C SER A 545 -7.93 5.50 17.79
N PHE A 546 -8.13 4.19 17.94
CA PHE A 546 -9.35 3.53 17.51
C PHE A 546 -10.07 2.90 18.70
N SER A 547 -11.33 2.52 18.53
CA SER A 547 -12.15 2.04 19.64
C SER A 547 -13.20 1.04 19.18
N ILE A 548 -13.61 0.20 20.12
CA ILE A 548 -14.76 -0.68 19.99
C ILE A 548 -15.77 -0.22 21.02
N VAL A 549 -16.97 0.08 20.56
CA VAL A 549 -18.03 0.67 21.39
C VAL A 549 -19.26 -0.20 21.25
N ALA A 550 -19.75 -0.72 22.37
CA ALA A 550 -21.01 -1.47 22.42
C ALA A 550 -22.01 -0.74 23.30
N THR A 551 -23.14 -0.33 22.71
CA THR A 551 -24.20 0.41 23.41
C THR A 551 -25.44 -0.46 23.54
N LYS A 552 -25.99 -0.55 24.75
CA LYS A 552 -27.31 -1.11 25.01
C LYS A 552 -28.28 0.03 25.29
N SER A 553 -29.38 0.06 24.56
CA SER A 553 -30.43 1.09 24.70
C SER A 553 -31.78 0.44 25.00
N VAL A 554 -32.66 1.22 25.63
CA VAL A 554 -33.97 0.74 26.10
C VAL A 554 -35.08 1.68 25.60
N ILE A 555 -36.12 1.13 24.98
CA ILE A 555 -37.38 1.84 24.70
C ILE A 555 -38.32 1.57 25.87
N ASP A 556 -38.94 2.64 26.37
CA ASP A 556 -40.07 2.54 27.30
C ASP A 556 -41.38 2.55 26.51
N PHE A 557 -42.08 1.41 26.50
CA PHE A 557 -43.38 1.28 25.85
C PHE A 557 -44.51 1.57 26.85
N TYR A 558 -45.55 2.27 26.41
CA TYR A 558 -46.73 2.48 27.25
C TYR A 558 -47.61 1.23 27.26
N SER A 559 -48.44 1.06 28.30
CA SER A 559 -49.36 -0.09 28.47
C SER A 559 -50.35 -0.35 27.31
N GLY A 560 -50.45 0.59 26.36
CA GLY A 560 -51.28 0.49 25.15
C GLY A 560 -50.52 0.11 23.88
N ASP A 561 -49.20 -0.04 23.91
CA ASP A 561 -48.38 -0.31 22.71
C ASP A 561 -48.32 -1.80 22.37
N SER A 562 -47.92 -2.14 21.13
CA SER A 562 -47.84 -3.54 20.69
C SER A 562 -46.59 -4.26 21.22
N GLY A 563 -45.59 -3.51 21.68
CA GLY A 563 -44.27 -4.02 22.07
C GLY A 563 -43.40 -4.44 20.88
N ASN A 564 -43.78 -4.06 19.65
CA ASN A 564 -43.04 -4.41 18.44
C ASN A 564 -42.28 -3.21 17.88
N PHE A 565 -41.04 -3.43 17.47
CA PHE A 565 -40.23 -2.42 16.78
C PHE A 565 -39.30 -3.06 15.75
N VAL A 566 -38.80 -2.24 14.82
CA VAL A 566 -37.83 -2.65 13.79
C VAL A 566 -36.68 -1.70 13.74
N PHE A 567 -35.49 -2.23 13.47
CA PHE A 567 -34.31 -1.45 13.14
C PHE A 567 -34.16 -1.26 11.64
N TRP A 568 -33.80 -0.05 11.27
CA TRP A 568 -33.45 0.31 9.92
C TRP A 568 -31.92 0.32 9.81
N THR A 569 -31.40 -0.46 8.88
CA THR A 569 -30.00 -0.40 8.45
C THR A 569 -29.86 0.54 7.25
N ASP A 570 -28.62 0.92 6.92
CA ASP A 570 -28.29 1.74 5.74
C ASP A 570 -28.80 1.11 4.42
N ALA A 571 -29.05 -0.20 4.39
CA ALA A 571 -29.56 -0.95 3.25
C ALA A 571 -31.10 -1.11 3.23
N GLY A 572 -31.82 -0.51 4.18
CA GLY A 572 -33.29 -0.63 4.28
C GLY A 572 -33.80 -2.02 4.71
N HIS A 573 -32.89 -2.90 5.15
CA HIS A 573 -33.20 -4.25 5.62
C HIS A 573 -33.20 -4.34 7.16
N TRP A 574 -33.92 -5.34 7.68
CA TRP A 574 -34.09 -5.62 9.10
C TRP A 574 -32.82 -6.27 9.70
N SER A 575 -32.39 -5.85 10.89
CA SER A 575 -31.19 -6.42 11.55
C SER A 575 -31.56 -7.60 12.47
N GLY A 576 -30.99 -8.77 12.21
CA GLY A 576 -31.16 -9.97 13.05
C GLY A 576 -30.39 -9.92 14.37
N SER A 577 -30.88 -10.66 15.37
CA SER A 577 -30.16 -10.86 16.64
C SER A 577 -28.95 -11.77 16.45
N THR A 578 -27.83 -11.49 17.13
CA THR A 578 -26.72 -12.45 17.18
C THR A 578 -26.87 -13.47 18.30
N SER A 579 -27.91 -13.42 19.14
CA SER A 579 -28.24 -14.40 20.19
C SER A 579 -27.04 -14.83 21.08
N GLY A 580 -26.09 -13.92 21.33
CA GLY A 580 -24.87 -14.24 22.08
C GLY A 580 -23.78 -15.00 21.31
N ASN A 581 -23.95 -15.24 20.01
CA ASN A 581 -22.91 -15.81 19.15
C ASN A 581 -21.69 -14.89 19.09
N LYS A 582 -20.50 -15.52 19.02
CA LYS A 582 -19.24 -14.81 18.83
C LYS A 582 -19.25 -14.13 17.47
N VAL A 583 -19.08 -12.81 17.45
CA VAL A 583 -18.90 -12.05 16.21
C VAL A 583 -17.43 -11.68 16.08
N ASP A 584 -16.83 -12.03 14.95
CA ASP A 584 -15.43 -11.75 14.67
C ASP A 584 -15.27 -10.31 14.16
N ILE A 585 -14.29 -9.61 14.72
CA ILE A 585 -13.78 -8.32 14.25
C ILE A 585 -12.46 -8.61 13.55
N ASN A 586 -12.30 -8.11 12.33
CA ASN A 586 -11.05 -8.20 11.58
C ASN A 586 -10.87 -6.94 10.74
N HIS A 587 -9.95 -6.08 11.14
CA HIS A 587 -9.69 -4.81 10.48
C HIS A 587 -8.19 -4.57 10.29
N GLN A 588 -7.85 -4.09 9.09
CA GLN A 588 -6.51 -3.62 8.79
C GLN A 588 -6.36 -2.17 9.26
N ILE A 589 -5.29 -1.92 9.99
CA ILE A 589 -4.99 -0.64 10.62
C ILE A 589 -3.59 -0.23 10.23
N GLU A 590 -3.42 1.06 9.99
CA GLU A 590 -2.14 1.69 9.73
C GLU A 590 -1.91 2.78 10.78
N ASP A 591 -0.67 2.96 11.24
CA ASP A 591 -0.30 4.18 11.96
C ASP A 591 0.23 5.26 11.01
N ASN A 592 0.31 6.52 11.48
CA ASN A 592 0.83 7.66 10.69
C ASN A 592 2.29 7.49 10.20
N TYR A 593 2.95 6.39 10.56
CA TYR A 593 4.30 6.03 10.17
C TYR A 593 4.35 4.81 9.23
N GLY A 594 3.19 4.34 8.74
CA GLY A 594 3.09 3.25 7.78
C GLY A 594 3.27 1.86 8.37
N ASN A 595 3.17 1.70 9.70
CA ASN A 595 3.12 0.36 10.29
C ASN A 595 1.74 -0.24 10.08
N HIS A 596 1.66 -1.32 9.30
CA HIS A 596 0.41 -2.04 9.05
C HIS A 596 0.27 -3.22 9.99
N PHE A 597 -0.94 -3.42 10.49
CA PHE A 597 -1.28 -4.59 11.28
C PHE A 597 -2.76 -4.93 11.14
N ILE A 598 -3.06 -6.20 11.34
CA ILE A 598 -4.42 -6.69 11.45
C ILE A 598 -4.78 -6.70 12.94
N PHE A 599 -5.82 -5.95 13.29
CA PHE A 599 -6.51 -6.11 14.55
C PHE A 599 -7.62 -7.14 14.38
N SER A 600 -7.52 -8.24 15.11
CA SER A 600 -8.57 -9.24 15.18
C SER A 600 -9.02 -9.45 16.62
N ALA A 601 -10.32 -9.51 16.84
CA ALA A 601 -10.90 -9.80 18.13
C ALA A 601 -12.27 -10.44 17.95
N LYS A 602 -12.90 -10.85 19.05
CA LYS A 602 -14.28 -11.32 19.07
C LYS A 602 -15.07 -10.48 20.06
N VAL A 603 -16.33 -10.22 19.74
CA VAL A 603 -17.29 -9.76 20.73
C VAL A 603 -18.14 -10.95 21.19
N ILE A 604 -18.38 -10.98 22.50
CA ILE A 604 -19.16 -12.01 23.20
C ILE A 604 -20.25 -11.34 24.02
N GLY A 605 -21.20 -12.10 24.52
CA GLY A 605 -22.10 -11.59 25.55
C GLY A 605 -21.39 -11.27 26.87
N GLU A 606 -21.67 -10.10 27.45
CA GLU A 606 -21.39 -9.73 28.83
C GLU A 606 -21.87 -10.80 29.83
N THR A 607 -21.01 -11.18 30.76
CA THR A 607 -21.24 -12.31 31.66
C THR A 607 -22.21 -11.95 32.78
N ASN A 608 -22.16 -10.70 33.25
CA ASN A 608 -22.96 -10.21 34.38
C ASN A 608 -24.26 -9.53 33.95
N MET A 609 -24.70 -9.74 32.71
CA MET A 609 -25.95 -9.18 32.20
C MET A 609 -26.80 -10.20 31.46
N GLY A 610 -28.12 -10.02 31.59
CA GLY A 610 -29.12 -10.73 30.80
C GLY A 610 -29.04 -12.25 30.90
N ALA A 611 -29.01 -12.93 29.75
CA ALA A 611 -28.93 -14.38 29.58
C ALA A 611 -27.81 -15.01 30.41
N ASN A 612 -26.63 -14.39 30.39
CA ASN A 612 -25.46 -14.95 31.06
C ASN A 612 -25.49 -14.79 32.59
N ALA A 613 -26.20 -13.79 33.10
CA ALA A 613 -26.35 -13.56 34.54
C ALA A 613 -27.61 -14.19 35.15
N GLY A 614 -28.41 -14.89 34.34
CA GLY A 614 -29.71 -15.42 34.76
C GLY A 614 -30.75 -14.33 35.09
N VAL A 615 -30.49 -13.08 34.69
CA VAL A 615 -31.37 -11.92 34.88
C VAL A 615 -32.42 -11.84 33.76
N SER A 616 -32.10 -12.41 32.61
CA SER A 616 -32.98 -12.66 31.47
C SER A 616 -32.51 -13.97 30.83
N ASP A 617 -33.26 -14.54 29.90
CA ASP A 617 -32.88 -15.70 29.09
C ASP A 617 -32.46 -15.32 27.66
N GLN A 618 -32.56 -14.04 27.25
CA GLN A 618 -32.55 -13.68 25.82
C GLN A 618 -31.72 -12.45 25.42
N TYR A 619 -31.28 -11.55 26.33
CA TYR A 619 -30.31 -10.48 25.96
C TYR A 619 -28.92 -10.75 26.49
N VAL A 620 -27.92 -10.25 25.77
CA VAL A 620 -26.64 -9.92 26.39
C VAL A 620 -26.04 -8.67 25.76
N LEU A 621 -25.67 -7.66 26.56
CA LEU A 621 -24.82 -6.55 26.10
C LEU A 621 -23.53 -7.16 25.55
N THR A 622 -23.09 -6.80 24.36
CA THR A 622 -21.83 -7.31 23.85
C THR A 622 -20.65 -6.66 24.57
N LYS A 623 -19.64 -7.47 24.86
CA LYS A 623 -18.34 -7.02 25.35
C LYS A 623 -17.24 -7.59 24.49
N LEU A 624 -16.07 -6.95 24.52
CA LEU A 624 -14.91 -7.46 23.83
C LEU A 624 -14.36 -8.68 24.59
N ASP A 625 -14.20 -9.82 23.91
CA ASP A 625 -13.45 -10.95 24.46
C ASP A 625 -11.96 -10.62 24.38
N ARG A 626 -11.44 -10.04 25.46
CA ARG A 626 -10.03 -9.62 25.55
C ARG A 626 -9.04 -10.76 25.32
N SER A 627 -9.42 -12.00 25.65
CA SER A 627 -8.59 -13.18 25.43
C SER A 627 -8.45 -13.54 23.94
N SER A 628 -9.37 -13.04 23.10
CA SER A 628 -9.39 -13.28 21.67
C SER A 628 -8.64 -12.23 20.85
N ILE A 629 -8.20 -11.13 21.47
CA ILE A 629 -7.50 -10.05 20.77
C ILE A 629 -6.17 -10.56 20.22
N LYS A 630 -5.98 -10.36 18.93
CA LYS A 630 -4.76 -10.65 18.20
C LYS A 630 -4.37 -9.40 17.42
N ILE A 631 -3.10 -9.04 17.52
CA ILE A 631 -2.49 -8.00 16.71
C ILE A 631 -1.43 -8.69 15.88
N MET A 632 -1.63 -8.71 14.58
CA MET A 632 -0.74 -9.39 13.65
C MET A 632 -0.08 -8.35 12.76
N PRO A 633 1.25 -8.14 12.86
CA PRO A 633 1.92 -7.21 11.98
C PRO A 633 1.84 -7.72 10.54
N VAL A 634 1.68 -6.79 9.59
CA VAL A 634 1.69 -7.08 8.17
C VAL A 634 3.03 -6.63 7.61
N TYR A 635 3.78 -7.60 7.08
CA TYR A 635 5.04 -7.39 6.36
C TYR A 635 4.81 -7.81 4.91
N ASP A 636 4.97 -6.88 3.97
CA ASP A 636 4.79 -7.13 2.53
C ASP A 636 5.97 -7.83 1.85
#